data_AF-A0A0J8R6P8-F1
#
_entry.id   AF-A0A0J8R6P8-F1
#
_cell.length_a   1.000
_cell.length_b   1.000
_cell.length_c   1.000
_cell.angle_alpha   90.00
_cell.angle_beta   90.00
_cell.angle_gamma   90.00
#
_symmetry.space_group_name_H-M   'P 1'
#
loop_
_entity.id
_entity.type
_entity.pdbx_description
1 polymer ?
#
loop_
_entity_poly.entity_id
_entity_poly.type
_entity_poly.pdbx_seq_one_letter_code
_entity_poly.pdbx_strand_id
1 'polypeptide(L)'
;MHQSNIFVDKDRNIECLVDLEWACSRLIEMFNPPHWLTHKGVDELVLSDYDAVRTEFMGIMTAEEKRQDPTAMERDNSKELRQILPAVMKNSWATGTFWNVEYIASRKLSDKEQYDKKLRQEFVNDAD
;
A
#
# COMPACT_ATOMS: atom_id res chain seq x y z
N MET A 1 7.92 -9.30 -2.54
CA MET A 1 9.10 -8.91 -1.75
C MET A 1 9.52 -10.10 -0.90
N HIS A 2 10.75 -10.59 -1.04
CA HIS A 2 11.26 -11.74 -0.29
C HIS A 2 12.20 -11.28 0.83
N GLN A 3 12.28 -12.02 1.94
CA GLN A 3 13.11 -11.63 3.10
C GLN A 3 14.60 -11.49 2.74
N SER A 4 15.10 -12.29 1.79
CA SER A 4 16.50 -12.19 1.32
C SER A 4 16.85 -10.85 0.67
N ASN A 5 15.85 -10.06 0.28
CA ASN A 5 16.04 -8.78 -0.40
C ASN A 5 16.09 -7.60 0.59
N ILE A 6 15.97 -7.88 1.90
CA ILE A 6 15.98 -6.89 2.98
C ILE A 6 17.20 -7.15 3.88
N PHE A 7 18.15 -6.24 3.87
CA PHE A 7 19.32 -6.29 4.75
C PHE A 7 19.11 -5.37 5.95
N VAL A 8 19.46 -5.88 7.13
CA VAL A 8 19.32 -5.16 8.40
C VAL A 8 20.65 -5.12 9.14
N ASP A 9 20.84 -4.05 9.90
CA ASP A 9 21.97 -3.94 10.81
C ASP A 9 21.75 -4.77 12.10
N LYS A 10 22.69 -4.67 13.04
CA LYS A 10 22.65 -5.39 14.32
C LYS A 10 21.48 -4.97 15.22
N ASP A 11 20.99 -3.75 15.03
CA ASP A 11 19.89 -3.16 15.80
C ASP A 11 18.52 -3.35 15.11
N ARG A 12 18.50 -4.10 13.99
CA ARG A 12 17.34 -4.40 13.15
C ARG A 12 16.82 -3.20 12.35
N ASN A 13 17.64 -2.17 12.13
CA ASN A 13 17.29 -1.12 11.18
C ASN A 13 17.48 -1.64 9.76
N ILE A 14 16.58 -1.28 8.84
CA ILE A 14 16.72 -1.61 7.42
C ILE A 14 17.88 -0.78 6.85
N GLU A 15 18.95 -1.46 6.45
CA GLU A 15 20.15 -0.82 5.87
C GLU A 15 20.08 -0.80 4.34
N CYS A 16 19.53 -1.85 3.73
CA CYS A 16 19.47 -1.95 2.28
C CYS A 16 18.26 -2.76 1.80
N LEU A 17 17.65 -2.29 0.71
CA LEU A 17 16.66 -3.01 -0.08
C LEU A 17 17.25 -3.23 -1.47
N VAL A 18 17.31 -4.48 -1.91
CA VAL A 18 17.78 -4.86 -3.25
C VAL A 18 16.66 -5.46 -4.08
N ASP A 19 16.89 -5.66 -5.37
CA ASP A 19 15.98 -6.38 -6.25
C ASP A 19 14.57 -5.75 -6.28
N LEU A 20 14.53 -4.50 -6.77
CA LEU A 20 13.34 -3.66 -6.88
C LEU A 20 12.67 -3.76 -8.27
N GLU A 21 13.00 -4.78 -9.07
CA GLU A 21 12.47 -4.94 -10.44
C GLU A 21 10.93 -5.08 -10.48
N TRP A 22 10.33 -5.49 -9.35
CA TRP A 22 8.88 -5.59 -9.15
C TRP A 22 8.29 -4.46 -8.31
N ALA A 23 9.05 -3.38 -8.06
CA ALA A 23 8.52 -2.20 -7.40
C ALA A 23 7.50 -1.51 -8.31
N CYS A 24 6.40 -1.03 -7.72
CA CYS A 24 5.33 -0.36 -8.44
C CYS A 24 5.22 1.10 -7.98
N SER A 25 5.12 2.03 -8.94
CA SER A 25 4.68 3.40 -8.66
C SER A 25 3.16 3.44 -8.63
N ARG A 26 2.61 4.02 -7.57
CA ARG A 26 1.16 4.25 -7.42
C ARG A 26 0.89 5.72 -7.23
N LEU A 27 -0.27 6.17 -7.70
CA LEU A 27 -0.75 7.52 -7.42
C LEU A 27 -0.92 7.70 -5.91
N ILE A 28 -0.71 8.92 -5.42
CA ILE A 28 -0.75 9.20 -3.98
C ILE A 28 -2.14 8.91 -3.40
N GLU A 29 -3.20 9.07 -4.19
CA GLU A 29 -4.59 8.75 -3.85
C GLU A 29 -4.86 7.25 -3.70
N MET A 30 -3.93 6.40 -4.16
CA MET A 30 -4.02 4.95 -3.96
C MET A 30 -3.40 4.49 -2.63
N PHE A 31 -2.76 5.40 -1.89
CA PHE A 31 -2.36 5.13 -0.53
C PHE A 31 -3.57 5.32 0.37
N ASN A 32 -3.95 4.23 1.01
CA ASN A 32 -5.09 4.16 1.90
C ASN A 32 -4.67 3.49 3.21
N PRO A 33 -5.40 3.69 4.32
CA PRO A 33 -5.21 2.90 5.52
C PRO A 33 -5.28 1.41 5.17
N PRO A 34 -4.38 0.56 5.71
CA PRO A 34 -4.36 -0.84 5.35
C PRO A 34 -5.62 -1.58 5.80
N HIS A 35 -6.25 -2.35 4.90
CA HIS A 35 -7.49 -3.10 5.22
C HIS A 35 -7.27 -4.15 6.33
N TRP A 36 -6.06 -4.68 6.45
CA TRP A 36 -5.70 -5.70 7.44
C TRP A 36 -5.59 -5.18 8.88
N LEU A 37 -5.85 -3.89 9.14
CA LEU A 37 -5.87 -3.31 10.49
C LEU A 37 -6.84 -4.02 11.46
N THR A 38 -7.89 -4.66 10.94
CA THR A 38 -8.85 -5.42 11.74
C THR A 38 -8.58 -6.93 11.75
N HIS A 39 -7.50 -7.39 11.10
CA HIS A 39 -7.22 -8.81 10.85
C HIS A 39 -8.31 -9.57 10.08
N LYS A 40 -9.22 -8.85 9.40
CA LYS A 40 -10.29 -9.43 8.59
C LYS A 40 -9.93 -9.37 7.09
N GLY A 41 -10.47 -10.30 6.31
CA GLY A 41 -10.47 -10.20 4.85
C GLY A 41 -11.20 -8.94 4.37
N VAL A 42 -10.95 -8.50 3.13
CA VAL A 42 -11.64 -7.35 2.52
C VAL A 42 -13.15 -7.61 2.40
N ASP A 43 -13.52 -8.86 2.13
CA ASP A 43 -14.88 -9.38 2.06
C ASP A 43 -15.57 -9.51 3.43
N GLU A 44 -14.79 -9.63 4.51
CA GLU A 44 -15.26 -9.75 5.89
C GLU A 44 -15.24 -8.41 6.65
N LEU A 45 -14.90 -7.32 5.95
CA LEU A 45 -14.65 -6.02 6.57
C LEU A 45 -15.95 -5.38 7.06
N VAL A 46 -16.09 -5.25 8.37
CA VAL A 46 -17.19 -4.49 8.99
C VAL A 46 -16.78 -3.02 9.04
N LEU A 47 -17.51 -2.17 8.29
CA LEU A 47 -17.17 -0.76 8.12
C LEU A 47 -17.04 0.01 9.44
N SER A 48 -17.91 -0.24 10.42
CA SER A 48 -17.86 0.43 11.73
C SER A 48 -16.60 0.08 12.53
N ASP A 49 -16.22 -1.20 12.53
CA ASP A 49 -15.03 -1.68 13.24
C ASP A 49 -13.76 -1.11 12.60
N TYR A 50 -13.73 -1.14 11.27
CA TYR A 50 -12.63 -0.60 10.49
C TYR A 50 -12.51 0.92 10.67
N ASP A 51 -13.64 1.63 10.78
CA ASP A 51 -13.65 3.08 10.96
C ASP A 51 -13.00 3.53 12.25
N ALA A 52 -13.28 2.82 13.34
CA ALA A 52 -12.64 3.07 14.62
C ALA A 52 -11.12 2.85 14.55
N VAL A 53 -10.68 1.67 14.08
CA VAL A 53 -9.25 1.30 14.07
C VAL A 53 -8.44 2.17 13.10
N ARG A 54 -8.97 2.44 11.90
CA ARG A 54 -8.26 3.33 10.96
C ARG A 54 -8.14 4.73 11.53
N THR A 55 -9.16 5.23 12.26
CA THR A 55 -9.14 6.59 12.79
C THR A 55 -8.07 6.73 13.87
N GLU A 56 -7.93 5.73 14.73
CA GLU A 56 -6.82 5.63 15.68
C GLU A 56 -5.46 5.61 14.95
N PHE A 57 -5.31 4.74 13.96
CA PHE A 57 -4.10 4.63 13.13
C PHE A 57 -3.72 5.96 12.48
N MET A 58 -4.69 6.67 11.88
CA MET A 58 -4.45 7.98 11.27
C MET A 58 -4.03 9.04 12.29
N GLY A 59 -4.57 8.96 13.51
CA GLY A 59 -4.16 9.82 14.63
C GLY A 59 -2.70 9.60 15.02
N ILE A 60 -2.31 8.34 15.19
CA ILE A 60 -0.92 7.94 15.51
C ILE A 60 0.02 8.37 14.40
N MET A 61 -0.28 8.02 13.14
CA MET A 61 0.53 8.40 11.98
C MET A 61 0.74 9.92 11.92
N THR A 62 -0.33 10.71 12.03
CA THR A 62 -0.23 12.17 12.02
C THR A 62 0.65 12.70 13.16
N ALA A 63 0.60 12.08 14.33
CA ALA A 63 1.39 12.49 15.47
C ALA A 63 2.87 12.11 15.34
N GLU A 64 3.16 10.92 14.81
CA GLU A 64 4.54 10.47 14.54
C GLU A 64 5.20 11.33 13.46
N GLU A 65 4.50 11.60 12.35
CA GLU A 65 5.04 12.44 11.27
C GLU A 65 5.34 13.87 11.74
N LYS A 66 4.61 14.39 12.73
CA LYS A 66 4.90 15.69 13.37
C LYS A 66 6.06 15.64 14.35
N ARG A 67 6.33 14.49 14.97
CA ARG A 67 7.42 14.30 15.94
C ARG A 67 8.77 14.12 15.27
N GLN A 68 8.81 13.71 14.00
CA GLN A 68 10.07 13.56 13.28
C GLN A 68 10.80 14.90 13.14
N ASP A 69 12.08 14.90 13.50
CA ASP A 69 12.95 16.07 13.54
C ASP A 69 13.12 16.68 12.12
N PRO A 70 12.92 18.00 11.93
CA PRO A 70 13.13 18.65 10.63
C PRO A 70 14.55 18.52 10.06
N THR A 71 15.54 18.11 10.87
CA THR A 71 16.94 17.88 10.46
C THR A 71 17.21 16.46 9.91
N ALA A 72 16.29 15.51 10.12
CA ALA A 72 16.38 14.15 9.59
C ALA A 72 16.03 14.14 8.08
N MET A 73 17.06 14.33 7.25
CA MET A 73 17.04 14.44 5.78
C MET A 73 16.52 15.79 5.25
N GLU A 74 17.40 16.79 5.21
CA GLU A 74 17.26 18.03 4.43
C GLU A 74 17.40 17.82 2.90
N ARG A 75 17.56 16.59 2.46
CA ARG A 75 17.55 16.19 1.06
C ARG A 75 16.43 15.19 0.92
N ASP A 76 15.30 15.54 0.30
CA ASP A 76 14.38 14.62 -0.42
C ASP A 76 12.89 15.02 -0.34
N ASN A 77 12.16 14.73 -1.43
CA ASN A 77 10.71 14.83 -1.59
C ASN A 77 9.92 14.03 -0.53
N SER A 78 10.60 13.15 0.22
CA SER A 78 10.01 12.35 1.30
C SER A 78 9.48 13.16 2.47
N LYS A 79 10.00 14.37 2.76
CA LYS A 79 9.44 15.24 3.82
C LYS A 79 8.05 15.76 3.45
N GLU A 80 7.88 16.18 2.20
CA GLU A 80 6.60 16.67 1.68
C GLU A 80 5.58 15.52 1.63
N LEU A 81 5.98 14.35 1.13
CA LEU A 81 5.14 13.16 1.10
C LEU A 81 4.67 12.75 2.50
N ARG A 82 5.55 12.73 3.50
CA ARG A 82 5.22 12.42 4.90
C ARG A 82 4.17 13.34 5.50
N GLN A 83 4.22 14.63 5.17
CA GLN A 83 3.23 15.61 5.64
C GLN A 83 1.90 15.51 4.89
N ILE A 84 1.94 15.16 3.61
CA ILE A 84 0.76 15.09 2.73
C ILE A 84 0.01 13.76 2.91
N LEU A 85 0.70 12.66 3.17
CA LEU A 85 0.13 11.31 3.20
C LEU A 85 -1.02 11.14 4.19
N PRO A 86 -0.93 11.61 5.46
CA PRO A 86 -2.05 11.51 6.39
C PRO A 86 -3.29 12.27 5.91
N ALA A 87 -3.08 13.44 5.29
CA ALA A 87 -4.15 14.25 4.73
C ALA A 87 -4.79 13.57 3.51
N VAL A 88 -3.99 12.99 2.61
CA VAL A 88 -4.50 12.27 1.44
C VAL A 88 -5.32 11.05 1.85
N MET A 89 -4.83 10.22 2.76
CA MET A 89 -5.57 9.04 3.26
C MET A 89 -6.88 9.43 3.96
N LYS A 90 -6.89 10.54 4.71
CA LYS A 90 -8.10 11.04 5.35
C LYS A 90 -9.12 11.57 4.33
N ASN A 91 -8.63 12.30 3.33
CA ASN A 91 -9.46 12.84 2.26
C ASN A 91 -10.01 11.73 1.37
N SER A 92 -9.21 10.72 1.01
CA SER A 92 -9.63 9.61 0.16
C SER A 92 -10.79 8.82 0.76
N TRP A 93 -10.79 8.67 2.09
CA TRP A 93 -11.92 8.11 2.82
C TRP A 93 -13.16 9.02 2.75
N ALA A 94 -13.00 10.31 3.06
CA ALA A 94 -14.10 11.26 3.11
C ALA A 94 -14.79 11.47 1.74
N THR A 95 -14.03 11.44 0.64
CA THR A 95 -14.55 11.60 -0.72
C THR A 95 -15.01 10.29 -1.36
N GLY A 96 -14.77 9.14 -0.71
CA GLY A 96 -15.02 7.82 -1.28
C GLY A 96 -14.04 7.42 -2.39
N THR A 97 -12.98 8.21 -2.64
CA THR A 97 -11.90 7.87 -3.57
C THR A 97 -11.25 6.54 -3.20
N PHE A 98 -11.18 6.22 -1.90
CA PHE A 98 -10.77 4.93 -1.36
C PHE A 98 -11.46 3.76 -2.12
N TRP A 99 -12.79 3.76 -2.18
CA TRP A 99 -13.58 2.68 -2.78
C TRP A 99 -13.41 2.60 -4.29
N ASN A 100 -13.32 3.77 -4.94
CA ASN A 100 -13.12 3.83 -6.40
C ASN A 100 -11.77 3.22 -6.79
N VAL A 101 -10.70 3.55 -6.06
CA VAL A 101 -9.37 3.00 -6.31
C VAL A 101 -9.34 1.49 -6.07
N GLU A 102 -9.90 1.02 -4.94
CA GLU A 102 -9.96 -0.41 -4.61
C GLU A 102 -10.75 -1.20 -5.69
N TYR A 103 -11.86 -0.64 -6.16
CA TYR A 103 -12.64 -1.24 -7.24
C TYR A 103 -11.85 -1.34 -8.55
N ILE A 104 -11.22 -0.25 -8.98
CA ILE A 104 -10.41 -0.23 -10.21
C ILE A 104 -9.25 -1.22 -10.10
N ALA A 105 -8.54 -1.24 -8.97
CA ALA A 105 -7.44 -2.16 -8.72
C ALA A 105 -7.90 -3.63 -8.79
N SER A 106 -9.02 -3.95 -8.13
CA SER A 106 -9.61 -5.30 -8.15
C SER A 106 -9.99 -5.75 -9.55
N ARG A 107 -10.56 -4.85 -10.37
CA ARG A 107 -10.88 -5.16 -11.77
C ARG A 107 -9.64 -5.41 -12.61
N LYS A 108 -8.62 -4.56 -12.48
CA LYS A 108 -7.35 -4.72 -13.21
C LYS A 108 -6.65 -6.04 -12.85
N LEU A 109 -6.74 -6.45 -11.59
CA LEU A 109 -6.21 -7.73 -11.15
C LEU A 109 -6.97 -8.90 -11.78
N SER A 110 -8.31 -8.87 -11.75
CA SER A 110 -9.15 -9.88 -12.40
C SER A 110 -8.89 -9.97 -13.91
N ASP A 111 -8.73 -8.83 -14.60
CA ASP A 111 -8.43 -8.79 -16.03
C ASP A 111 -7.08 -9.48 -16.32
N LYS A 112 -6.06 -9.24 -15.50
CA LYS A 112 -4.75 -9.89 -15.59
C LYS A 112 -4.85 -11.40 -15.37
N GLU A 113 -5.55 -11.84 -14.33
CA GLU A 113 -5.72 -13.28 -14.04
C GLU A 113 -6.40 -14.01 -15.20
N GLN A 114 -7.41 -13.38 -15.80
CA GLN A 114 -8.09 -13.94 -16.97
C GLN A 114 -7.17 -14.01 -18.19
N TYR A 115 -6.34 -13.00 -18.41
CA TYR A 115 -5.36 -12.98 -19.49
C TYR A 115 -4.29 -14.06 -19.31
N ASP A 116 -3.71 -14.16 -18.11
CA ASP A 116 -2.71 -15.17 -17.78
C ASP A 116 -3.28 -16.60 -17.93
N LYS A 117 -4.57 -16.81 -17.62
CA LYS A 117 -5.26 -18.09 -17.84
C LYS A 117 -5.38 -18.43 -19.33
N LYS A 118 -5.75 -17.45 -20.19
CA LYS A 118 -5.85 -17.65 -21.64
C LYS A 118 -4.49 -17.98 -22.26
N LEU A 119 -3.45 -17.22 -21.90
CA LEU A 119 -2.08 -17.49 -22.35
C LEU A 119 -1.65 -18.93 -22.05
N ARG A 120 -1.87 -19.40 -20.82
CA ARG A 120 -1.53 -20.79 -20.46
C ARG A 120 -2.29 -21.82 -21.29
N GLN A 121 -3.55 -21.55 -21.63
CA GLN A 121 -4.33 -22.47 -22.47
C GLN A 121 -3.80 -22.52 -23.89
N GLU A 122 -3.46 -21.38 -24.50
CA GLU A 122 -2.93 -21.33 -25.86
C GLU A 122 -1.59 -22.09 -25.98
N PHE A 123 -0.63 -21.83 -25.10
CA PHE A 123 0.68 -22.49 -25.16
C PHE A 123 0.69 -23.96 -24.71
N VAL A 124 -0.31 -24.40 -23.93
CA VAL A 124 -0.47 -25.83 -23.60
C VAL A 124 -1.14 -26.59 -24.73
N ASN A 125 -2.07 -25.97 -25.46
CA ASN A 125 -2.80 -26.61 -26.56
C ASN A 125 -1.97 -26.72 -27.85
N ASP A 126 -0.91 -25.93 -28.03
CA ASP A 126 0.01 -25.98 -29.18
C ASP A 126 1.14 -27.04 -29.03
N ALA A 127 1.18 -27.77 -27.91
CA ALA A 127 2.21 -28.78 -27.61
C ALA A 127 1.81 -30.23 -27.94
N ASP A 128 0.63 -30.44 -28.53
CA ASP A 128 0.13 -31.71 -29.09
C ASP A 128 0.02 -31.64 -30.64
#